data_AF-A0A383A462-F1
#
_entry.id   AF-A0A383A462-F1
#
_cell.length_a   1.000
_cell.length_b   1.000
_cell.length_c   1.000
_cell.angle_alpha   90.00
_cell.angle_beta   90.00
_cell.angle_gamma   90.00
#
_symmetry.space_group_name_H-M   'P 1'
#
loop_
_entity.id
_entity.type
_entity.pdbx_description
1 polymer ?
#
loop_
_entity_poly.entity_id
_entity_poly.type
_entity_poly.pdbx_seq_one_letter_code
_entity_poly.pdbx_strand_id
1 'polypeptide(L)'
;NFADKYINAKWCFAYMATSSAFSDATIEDSASSFATMRDDLCKFLIQATLIKSYHSFLRHAKPYPFSARASLQPGASMASFEHPFQRSALILIVDGALPAYLRKHIRFRRANELSADNLSRLAPEIAGELSLPDSLAMRDATFHALLDRLIDLDYALLMQRSSASAPIALSHMHVKVERLTDNAVRVLARDLGYIRRTLQENGETHAEILEQKFFEFFGFAANASGRKCAAAMAAQLLGADIFRFAVFATCQE
;
A
#
# COMPACT_ATOMS: atom_id res chain seq x y z
N ASN A 1 -10.13 -29.13 -1.07
CA ASN A 1 -8.75 -29.13 -0.53
C ASN A 1 -7.79 -28.07 -1.09
N PHE A 2 -8.25 -27.11 -1.90
CA PHE A 2 -7.42 -25.98 -2.37
C PHE A 2 -7.62 -24.70 -1.52
N ALA A 3 -8.79 -24.54 -0.89
CA ALA A 3 -9.15 -23.36 -0.09
C ALA A 3 -8.49 -23.32 1.29
N ASP A 4 -8.38 -24.45 2.00
CA ASP A 4 -7.84 -24.48 3.38
C ASP A 4 -6.32 -24.22 3.48
N LYS A 5 -5.59 -24.27 2.35
CA LYS A 5 -4.13 -24.02 2.35
C LYS A 5 -3.76 -22.53 2.21
N TYR A 6 -4.70 -21.66 1.83
CA TYR A 6 -4.42 -20.23 1.59
C TYR A 6 -4.42 -19.35 2.85
N ILE A 7 -4.81 -19.89 4.01
CA ILE A 7 -4.95 -19.13 5.26
C ILE A 7 -3.60 -18.80 5.93
N ASN A 8 -2.48 -19.39 5.48
CA ASN A 8 -1.16 -19.23 6.14
C ASN A 8 -0.19 -18.25 5.46
N ALA A 9 -0.63 -17.48 4.47
CA ALA A 9 0.18 -16.38 3.94
C ALA A 9 -0.19 -15.09 4.69
N LYS A 10 0.75 -14.49 5.42
CA LYS A 10 0.61 -13.13 5.93
C LYS A 10 0.51 -12.17 4.75
N TRP A 11 -0.72 -11.84 4.38
CA TRP A 11 -1.02 -10.70 3.52
C TRP A 11 -1.26 -9.52 4.43
N CYS A 12 -0.35 -8.56 4.43
CA CYS A 12 -0.60 -7.27 5.04
C CYS A 12 -1.45 -6.43 4.10
N PHE A 13 -2.75 -6.74 4.00
CA PHE A 13 -3.70 -5.71 3.63
C PHE A 13 -3.86 -4.82 4.86
N ALA A 14 -3.18 -3.67 4.86
CA ALA A 14 -3.44 -2.64 5.85
C ALA A 14 -4.86 -2.11 5.60
N TYR A 15 -5.84 -2.81 6.19
CA TYR A 15 -7.21 -2.37 6.28
C TYR A 15 -7.29 -1.39 7.45
N MET A 16 -7.59 -0.13 7.18
CA MET A 16 -7.95 0.81 8.25
C MET A 16 -9.13 1.70 7.86
N ALA A 17 -10.27 1.34 8.47
CA ALA A 17 -11.45 2.12 8.77
C ALA A 17 -11.96 3.11 7.70
N THR A 18 -13.06 2.72 7.05
CA THR A 18 -14.00 3.67 6.46
C THR A 18 -14.63 4.51 7.57
N SER A 19 -14.18 5.75 7.74
CA SER A 19 -14.96 6.76 8.45
C SER A 19 -15.89 7.44 7.44
N SER A 20 -17.18 7.21 7.56
CA SER A 20 -18.20 8.08 6.96
C SER A 20 -19.06 8.64 8.08
N ALA A 21 -18.60 9.71 8.72
CA ALA A 21 -19.53 10.64 9.32
C ALA A 21 -20.15 11.46 8.16
N PHE A 22 -21.46 11.62 8.17
CA PHE A 22 -22.33 12.33 7.21
C PHE A 22 -22.98 11.47 6.11
N SER A 23 -24.30 11.31 6.29
CA SER A 23 -25.26 10.76 5.34
C SER A 23 -25.64 11.82 4.31
N ASP A 24 -25.20 11.64 3.08
CA ASP A 24 -25.69 12.36 1.90
C ASP A 24 -25.78 11.35 0.74
N ALA A 25 -26.82 11.41 -0.09
CA ALA A 25 -27.09 10.35 -1.08
C ALA A 25 -25.98 10.20 -2.13
N THR A 26 -25.25 11.29 -2.41
CA THR A 26 -24.04 11.30 -3.27
C THR A 26 -22.83 10.63 -2.60
N ILE A 27 -22.80 10.59 -1.27
CA ILE A 27 -21.77 9.94 -0.45
C ILE A 27 -21.96 8.42 -0.44
N GLU A 28 -23.19 7.91 -0.61
CA GLU A 28 -23.50 6.47 -0.71
C GLU A 28 -23.09 5.88 -2.07
N ASP A 29 -23.39 6.55 -3.19
CA ASP A 29 -22.97 6.10 -4.53
C ASP A 29 -21.44 6.12 -4.69
N SER A 30 -20.79 7.15 -4.14
CA SER A 30 -19.32 7.21 -4.10
C SER A 30 -18.71 6.16 -3.17
N ALA A 31 -19.38 5.80 -2.06
CA ALA A 31 -18.94 4.72 -1.18
C ALA A 31 -18.97 3.37 -1.87
N SER A 32 -20.06 3.09 -2.58
CA SER A 32 -20.24 1.87 -3.37
C SER A 32 -19.20 1.77 -4.50
N SER A 33 -18.95 2.90 -5.18
CA SER A 33 -17.93 2.98 -6.23
C SER A 33 -16.50 2.78 -5.70
N PHE A 34 -16.16 3.41 -4.57
CA PHE A 34 -14.85 3.23 -3.91
C PHE A 34 -14.64 1.79 -3.46
N ALA A 35 -15.63 1.18 -2.81
CA ALA A 35 -15.55 -0.20 -2.33
C ALA A 35 -15.37 -1.19 -3.48
N THR A 36 -16.15 -1.04 -4.56
CA THR A 36 -16.04 -1.90 -5.75
C THR A 36 -14.64 -1.80 -6.37
N MET A 37 -14.14 -0.58 -6.56
CA MET A 37 -12.81 -0.35 -7.12
C MET A 37 -11.70 -0.92 -6.23
N ARG A 38 -11.80 -0.72 -4.90
CA ARG A 38 -10.89 -1.30 -3.91
C ARG A 38 -10.87 -2.83 -4.03
N ASP A 39 -12.04 -3.46 -4.12
CA ASP A 39 -12.16 -4.91 -4.16
C ASP A 39 -11.63 -5.50 -5.47
N ASP A 40 -11.86 -4.81 -6.59
CA ASP A 40 -11.32 -5.21 -7.88
C ASP A 40 -9.80 -5.04 -7.95
N LEU A 41 -9.25 -3.97 -7.38
CA LEU A 41 -7.80 -3.83 -7.24
C LEU A 41 -7.23 -4.91 -6.31
N CYS A 42 -7.91 -5.25 -5.22
CA CYS A 42 -7.51 -6.33 -4.33
C CYS A 42 -7.42 -7.66 -5.08
N LYS A 43 -8.44 -8.02 -5.88
CA LYS A 43 -8.41 -9.21 -6.74
C LYS A 43 -7.25 -9.17 -7.73
N PHE A 44 -7.02 -8.03 -8.37
CA PHE A 44 -5.90 -7.84 -9.29
C PHE A 44 -4.55 -8.06 -8.60
N LEU A 45 -4.35 -7.48 -7.42
CA LEU A 45 -3.11 -7.61 -6.66
C LEU A 45 -2.88 -9.04 -6.17
N ILE A 46 -3.92 -9.75 -5.73
CA ILE A 46 -3.82 -11.18 -5.40
C ILE A 46 -3.38 -11.95 -6.65
N GLN A 47 -4.01 -11.71 -7.79
CA GLN A 47 -3.62 -12.39 -9.03
C GLN A 47 -2.18 -12.08 -9.42
N ALA A 48 -1.77 -10.81 -9.36
CA ALA A 48 -0.47 -10.36 -9.83
C ALA A 48 0.68 -10.71 -8.89
N THR A 49 0.50 -10.51 -7.58
CA THR A 49 1.59 -10.57 -6.58
C THR A 49 1.63 -11.91 -5.86
N LEU A 50 0.52 -12.65 -5.77
CA LEU A 50 0.48 -14.00 -5.20
C LEU A 50 0.51 -15.07 -6.27
N ILE A 51 -0.53 -15.12 -7.11
CA ILE A 51 -0.78 -16.27 -7.98
C ILE A 51 0.25 -16.33 -9.12
N LYS A 52 0.49 -15.20 -9.81
CA LYS A 52 1.52 -15.13 -10.85
C LYS A 52 2.92 -15.33 -10.28
N SER A 53 3.22 -14.80 -9.09
CA SER A 53 4.50 -15.05 -8.39
C SER A 53 4.67 -16.53 -8.10
N TYR A 54 3.68 -17.19 -7.52
CA TYR A 54 3.70 -18.64 -7.27
C TYR A 54 4.02 -19.44 -8.54
N HIS A 55 3.34 -19.15 -9.65
CA HIS A 55 3.66 -19.78 -10.94
C HIS A 55 5.04 -19.38 -11.48
N SER A 56 5.56 -18.20 -11.14
CA SER A 56 6.93 -17.80 -11.46
C SER A 56 7.95 -18.70 -10.78
N PHE A 57 7.78 -18.97 -9.48
CA PHE A 57 8.63 -19.92 -8.74
C PHE A 57 8.60 -21.33 -9.37
N LEU A 58 7.41 -21.83 -9.68
CA LEU A 58 7.26 -23.14 -10.32
C LEU A 58 7.96 -23.21 -11.69
N ARG A 59 7.82 -22.17 -12.53
CA ARG A 59 8.47 -22.10 -13.85
C ARG A 59 10.00 -22.11 -13.74
N HIS A 60 10.55 -21.60 -12.65
CA HIS A 60 11.99 -21.61 -12.39
C HIS A 60 12.45 -22.82 -11.57
N ALA A 61 11.59 -23.84 -11.41
CA ALA A 61 11.86 -25.04 -10.61
C ALA A 61 12.32 -24.71 -9.17
N LYS A 62 11.79 -23.64 -8.59
CA LYS A 62 12.04 -23.23 -7.20
C LYS A 62 10.79 -23.49 -6.35
N PRO A 63 10.94 -23.96 -5.11
CA PRO A 63 9.81 -24.02 -4.18
C PRO A 63 9.37 -22.60 -3.81
N TYR A 64 8.06 -22.39 -3.71
CA TYR A 64 7.52 -21.12 -3.21
C TYR A 64 7.77 -21.01 -1.69
N PRO A 65 8.23 -19.84 -1.20
CA PRO A 65 8.60 -19.66 0.20
C PRO A 65 7.35 -19.42 1.07
N PHE A 66 6.60 -20.49 1.33
CA PHE A 66 5.51 -20.40 2.30
C PHE A 66 6.06 -20.17 3.71
N SER A 67 5.42 -19.26 4.45
CA SER A 67 5.73 -19.01 5.85
C SER A 67 5.53 -20.28 6.69
N ALA A 68 6.51 -20.59 7.55
CA ALA A 68 6.40 -21.72 8.47
C ALA A 68 5.38 -21.39 9.58
N ARG A 69 4.69 -22.39 10.13
CA ARG A 69 3.70 -22.16 11.22
C ARG A 69 4.31 -21.45 12.44
N ALA A 70 5.58 -21.69 12.73
CA ALA A 70 6.30 -21.02 13.81
C ALA A 70 6.50 -19.52 13.56
N SER A 71 6.65 -19.09 12.30
CA SER A 71 6.81 -17.68 11.94
C SER A 71 5.51 -16.89 12.00
N LEU A 72 4.37 -17.58 12.15
CA LEU A 72 3.05 -16.95 12.31
C LEU A 72 2.73 -16.63 13.77
N GLN A 73 3.58 -17.05 14.71
CA GLN A 73 3.38 -16.73 16.12
C GLN A 73 3.66 -15.24 16.39
N PRO A 74 2.90 -14.58 17.28
CA PRO A 74 3.20 -13.22 17.72
C PRO A 74 4.62 -13.12 18.27
N GLY A 75 5.35 -12.07 17.89
CA GLY A 75 6.76 -11.87 18.30
C GLY A 75 7.79 -12.68 17.51
N ALA A 76 7.39 -13.57 16.59
CA ALA A 76 8.33 -14.24 15.70
C ALA A 76 8.85 -13.23 14.65
N SER A 77 10.15 -12.93 14.72
CA SER A 77 10.85 -12.12 13.72
C SER A 77 11.78 -13.04 12.92
N MET A 78 11.58 -13.11 11.61
CA MET A 78 12.47 -13.82 10.70
C MET A 78 13.10 -12.81 9.73
N ALA A 79 14.36 -13.07 9.36
CA ALA A 79 15.00 -12.33 8.30
C ALA A 79 14.35 -12.71 6.96
N SER A 80 13.72 -11.73 6.32
CA SER A 80 13.19 -11.88 4.97
C SER A 80 14.25 -11.54 3.94
N PHE A 81 14.20 -12.21 2.80
CA PHE A 81 14.96 -11.83 1.61
C PHE A 81 13.96 -11.61 0.48
N GLU A 82 14.14 -10.53 -0.30
CA GLU A 82 13.32 -10.33 -1.49
C GLU A 82 13.70 -11.38 -2.55
N HIS A 83 12.73 -12.20 -2.93
CA HIS A 83 12.94 -13.19 -3.97
C HIS A 83 12.73 -12.57 -5.36
N PRO A 84 13.64 -12.83 -6.33
CA PRO A 84 13.51 -12.30 -7.69
C PRO A 84 12.22 -12.72 -8.41
N PHE A 85 11.61 -13.83 -8.01
CA PHE A 85 10.38 -14.36 -8.61
C PHE A 85 9.10 -13.87 -7.92
N GLN A 86 9.25 -13.03 -6.90
CA GLN A 86 8.13 -12.41 -6.19
C GLN A 86 7.91 -11.00 -6.68
N ARG A 87 6.68 -10.71 -7.07
CA ARG A 87 6.25 -9.35 -7.36
C ARG A 87 5.81 -8.67 -6.07
N SER A 88 6.21 -7.41 -5.91
CA SER A 88 5.88 -6.56 -4.77
C SER A 88 5.24 -5.28 -5.27
N ALA A 89 4.42 -4.64 -4.46
CA ALA A 89 3.70 -3.43 -4.86
C ALA A 89 3.37 -2.58 -3.64
N LEU A 90 3.36 -1.25 -3.84
CA LEU A 90 2.85 -0.28 -2.88
C LEU A 90 1.88 0.65 -3.62
N ILE A 91 0.59 0.57 -3.30
CA ILE A 91 -0.44 1.38 -3.95
C ILE A 91 -1.23 2.13 -2.89
N LEU A 92 -1.34 3.44 -3.07
CA LEU A 92 -2.14 4.35 -2.25
C LEU A 92 -3.37 4.76 -3.03
N ILE A 93 -4.54 4.62 -2.42
CA ILE A 93 -5.80 5.10 -2.97
C ILE A 93 -6.38 6.13 -2.02
N VAL A 94 -6.79 7.28 -2.55
CA VAL A 94 -7.51 8.30 -1.80
C VAL A 94 -8.76 8.72 -2.57
N ASP A 95 -9.90 8.71 -1.89
CA ASP A 95 -11.17 9.19 -2.44
C ASP A 95 -11.26 10.72 -2.36
N GLY A 96 -10.40 11.39 -3.13
CA GLY A 96 -10.31 12.84 -3.20
C GLY A 96 -8.88 13.34 -3.38
N ALA A 97 -8.71 14.65 -3.23
CA ALA A 97 -7.41 15.30 -3.31
C ALA A 97 -6.64 15.20 -1.98
N LEU A 98 -5.36 14.83 -2.04
CA LEU A 98 -4.52 14.80 -0.83
C LEU A 98 -4.33 16.23 -0.27
N PRO A 99 -4.58 16.45 1.03
CA PRO A 99 -4.33 17.73 1.68
C PRO A 99 -2.89 18.22 1.52
N ALA A 100 -2.73 19.55 1.45
CA ALA A 100 -1.43 20.16 1.18
C ALA A 100 -0.38 19.85 2.26
N TYR A 101 -0.77 19.73 3.54
CA TYR A 101 0.17 19.40 4.62
C TYR A 101 0.67 17.95 4.57
N LEU A 102 -0.06 17.02 3.94
CA LEU A 102 0.41 15.65 3.76
C LEU A 102 1.46 15.54 2.64
N ARG A 103 1.57 16.54 1.74
CA ARG A 103 2.56 16.53 0.64
C ARG A 103 4.01 16.50 1.11
N LYS A 104 4.28 16.93 2.35
CA LYS A 104 5.63 16.81 2.96
C LYS A 104 6.00 15.36 3.27
N HIS A 105 5.00 14.52 3.51
CA HIS A 105 5.15 13.11 3.84
C HIS A 105 4.89 12.20 2.64
N ILE A 106 3.84 12.46 1.87
CA ILE A 106 3.54 11.74 0.63
C ILE A 106 3.97 12.65 -0.52
N ARG A 107 5.19 12.44 -0.99
CA ARG A 107 5.84 13.27 -2.00
C ARG A 107 5.48 12.78 -3.40
N PHE A 108 4.76 13.61 -4.12
CA PHE A 108 4.51 13.50 -5.55
C PHE A 108 4.68 14.87 -6.20
N ARG A 109 5.11 14.89 -7.47
CA ARG A 109 5.44 16.09 -8.24
C ARG A 109 4.73 16.03 -9.58
N ARG A 110 4.65 17.15 -10.30
CA ARG A 110 4.19 17.16 -11.70
C ARG A 110 4.96 16.22 -12.61
N ALA A 111 6.26 16.08 -12.38
CA ALA A 111 7.10 15.13 -13.11
C ALA A 111 6.70 13.65 -12.88
N ASN A 112 5.89 13.38 -11.86
CA ASN A 112 5.41 12.06 -11.49
C ASN A 112 3.96 11.83 -11.91
N GLU A 113 3.27 12.84 -12.44
CA GLU A 113 1.90 12.69 -12.94
C GLU A 113 1.87 11.66 -14.07
N LEU A 114 0.79 10.89 -14.16
CA LEU A 114 0.60 9.98 -15.28
C LEU A 114 0.39 10.79 -16.57
N SER A 115 1.40 10.81 -17.43
CA SER A 115 1.35 11.36 -18.78
C SER A 115 2.28 10.57 -19.68
N ALA A 116 2.08 10.64 -21.01
CA ALA A 116 2.97 9.97 -21.97
C ALA A 116 4.44 10.44 -21.81
N ASP A 117 4.64 11.75 -21.63
CA ASP A 117 5.98 12.34 -21.43
C ASP A 117 6.63 11.82 -20.14
N ASN A 118 5.88 11.78 -19.03
CA ASN A 118 6.43 11.30 -17.76
C ASN A 118 6.65 9.79 -17.78
N LEU A 119 5.79 9.01 -18.43
CA LEU A 119 5.96 7.56 -18.57
C LEU A 119 7.20 7.25 -19.40
N SER A 120 7.41 7.92 -20.54
CA SER A 120 8.62 7.74 -21.35
C SER A 120 9.91 8.07 -20.60
N ARG A 121 9.84 9.03 -19.68
CA ARG A 121 10.98 9.41 -18.83
C ARG A 121 11.23 8.45 -17.65
N LEU A 122 10.16 7.98 -16.99
CA LEU A 122 10.25 7.17 -15.77
C LEU A 122 10.29 5.66 -16.03
N ALA A 123 9.67 5.21 -17.12
CA ALA A 123 9.57 3.81 -17.53
C ALA A 123 9.54 3.70 -19.06
N PRO A 124 10.66 4.00 -19.75
CA PRO A 124 10.73 4.01 -21.21
C PRO A 124 10.35 2.67 -21.84
N GLU A 125 10.68 1.56 -21.17
CA GLU A 125 10.34 0.19 -21.59
C GLU A 125 8.83 -0.04 -21.67
N ILE A 126 8.04 0.64 -20.82
CA ILE A 126 6.58 0.54 -20.81
C ILE A 126 5.98 1.49 -21.84
N ALA A 127 6.53 2.70 -21.97
CA ALA A 127 6.01 3.75 -22.84
C ALA A 127 6.04 3.38 -24.34
N GLY A 128 7.03 2.61 -24.77
CA GLY A 128 7.15 2.19 -26.18
C GLY A 128 6.07 1.22 -26.66
N GLU A 129 5.35 0.58 -25.72
CA GLU A 129 4.40 -0.49 -26.03
C GLU A 129 2.94 -0.10 -25.79
N LEU A 130 2.68 1.00 -25.08
CA LEU A 130 1.34 1.40 -24.66
C LEU A 130 1.04 2.86 -25.02
N SER A 131 -0.02 3.07 -25.82
CA SER A 131 -0.62 4.38 -26.01
C SER A 131 -1.45 4.75 -24.78
N LEU A 132 -1.02 5.76 -24.01
CA LEU A 132 -1.73 6.22 -22.82
C LEU A 132 -2.80 7.26 -23.18
N PRO A 133 -4.03 7.14 -22.62
CA PRO A 133 -4.98 8.24 -22.57
C PRO A 133 -4.57 9.29 -21.51
N ASP A 134 -5.12 10.50 -21.61
CA ASP A 134 -4.84 11.63 -20.70
C ASP A 134 -5.22 11.35 -19.23
N SER A 135 -6.18 10.46 -19.01
CA SER A 135 -6.58 9.97 -17.69
C SER A 135 -6.89 8.49 -17.83
N LEU A 136 -6.32 7.68 -16.92
CA LEU A 136 -6.50 6.23 -16.93
C LEU A 136 -7.30 5.82 -15.69
N ALA A 137 -8.61 5.73 -15.86
CA ALA A 137 -9.52 5.21 -14.87
C ALA A 137 -9.43 3.68 -14.82
N MET A 138 -9.75 3.08 -13.68
CA MET A 138 -9.66 1.61 -13.54
C MET A 138 -10.54 0.84 -14.54
N ARG A 139 -11.61 1.48 -15.04
CA ARG A 139 -12.57 0.88 -15.99
C ARG A 139 -11.99 0.79 -17.41
N ASP A 140 -10.89 1.46 -17.69
CA ASP A 140 -10.28 1.47 -19.02
C ASP A 140 -9.58 0.13 -19.27
N ALA A 141 -9.77 -0.43 -20.47
CA ALA A 141 -9.17 -1.72 -20.83
C ALA A 141 -7.63 -1.71 -20.70
N THR A 142 -7.01 -0.55 -20.96
CA THR A 142 -5.57 -0.34 -20.88
C THR A 142 -5.06 -0.22 -19.44
N PHE A 143 -5.93 0.04 -18.46
CA PHE A 143 -5.53 0.26 -17.06
C PHE A 143 -4.83 -0.95 -16.46
N HIS A 144 -5.46 -2.12 -16.56
CA HIS A 144 -4.90 -3.34 -15.96
C HIS A 144 -3.60 -3.76 -16.64
N ALA A 145 -3.48 -3.55 -17.96
CA ALA A 145 -2.25 -3.85 -18.70
C ALA A 145 -1.10 -2.94 -18.27
N LEU A 146 -1.36 -1.63 -18.13
CA LEU A 146 -0.35 -0.68 -17.64
C LEU A 146 0.01 -0.98 -16.18
N LEU A 147 -0.99 -1.16 -15.32
CA LEU A 147 -0.78 -1.44 -13.91
C LEU A 147 0.04 -2.72 -13.72
N ASP A 148 -0.24 -3.77 -14.50
CA ASP A 148 0.53 -5.02 -14.46
C ASP A 148 1.99 -4.84 -14.90
N ARG A 149 2.39 -3.71 -15.51
CA ARG A 149 3.81 -3.40 -15.73
C ARG A 149 4.37 -2.45 -14.69
N LEU A 150 3.58 -1.47 -14.26
CA LEU A 150 4.01 -0.48 -13.27
C LEU A 150 4.26 -1.08 -11.89
N ILE A 151 3.55 -2.14 -11.51
CA ILE A 151 3.77 -2.80 -10.21
C ILE A 151 5.16 -3.44 -10.09
N ASP A 152 5.85 -3.73 -11.20
CA ASP A 152 7.21 -4.26 -11.14
C ASP A 152 8.26 -3.20 -10.81
N LEU A 153 7.87 -1.93 -10.74
CA LEU A 153 8.78 -0.82 -10.47
C LEU A 153 8.86 -0.53 -8.96
N ASP A 154 10.05 -0.08 -8.52
CA ASP A 154 10.39 0.10 -7.10
C ASP A 154 9.82 1.37 -6.46
N TYR A 155 8.55 1.69 -6.72
CA TYR A 155 7.95 2.91 -6.20
C TYR A 155 6.46 2.80 -5.93
N ALA A 156 5.94 3.72 -5.10
CA ALA A 156 4.52 3.73 -4.82
C ALA A 156 3.72 4.34 -5.98
N LEU A 157 2.54 3.79 -6.21
CA LEU A 157 1.53 4.35 -7.11
C LEU A 157 0.46 5.08 -6.29
N LEU A 158 -0.02 6.20 -6.81
CA LEU A 158 -1.09 6.97 -6.18
C LEU A 158 -2.29 7.05 -7.11
N MET A 159 -3.42 6.57 -6.62
CA MET A 159 -4.71 6.64 -7.27
C MET A 159 -5.60 7.63 -6.53
N GLN A 160 -6.20 8.56 -7.26
CA GLN A 160 -6.97 9.64 -6.67
C GLN A 160 -8.20 9.97 -7.51
N ARG A 161 -9.21 10.49 -6.81
CA ARG A 161 -10.36 11.15 -7.42
C ARG A 161 -10.05 12.64 -7.58
N SER A 162 -10.08 13.16 -8.81
CA SER A 162 -9.79 14.58 -9.09
C SER A 162 -10.92 15.53 -8.67
N SER A 163 -12.18 15.09 -8.79
CA SER A 163 -13.39 15.82 -8.39
C SER A 163 -14.46 14.84 -7.90
N ALA A 164 -15.44 15.28 -7.10
CA ALA A 164 -16.44 14.38 -6.50
C ALA A 164 -17.16 13.46 -7.52
N SER A 165 -17.39 13.93 -8.74
CA SER A 165 -18.03 13.18 -9.82
C SER A 165 -17.07 12.37 -10.70
N ALA A 166 -15.76 12.58 -10.60
CA ALA A 166 -14.78 11.84 -11.39
C ALA A 166 -14.58 10.41 -10.85
N PRO A 167 -14.24 9.44 -11.72
CA PRO A 167 -13.79 8.14 -11.27
C PRO A 167 -12.41 8.26 -10.60
N ILE A 168 -12.08 7.27 -9.76
CA ILE A 168 -10.72 7.12 -9.24
C ILE A 168 -9.82 6.64 -10.39
N ALA A 169 -8.74 7.39 -10.63
CA ALA A 169 -7.79 7.13 -11.70
C ALA A 169 -6.36 7.10 -11.14
N LEU A 170 -5.45 6.47 -11.89
CA LEU A 170 -4.02 6.53 -11.58
C LEU A 170 -3.53 7.96 -11.82
N SER A 171 -3.20 8.68 -10.75
CA SER A 171 -2.82 10.10 -10.84
C SER A 171 -1.31 10.27 -10.91
N HIS A 172 -0.55 9.55 -10.08
CA HIS A 172 0.90 9.68 -10.02
C HIS A 172 1.60 8.32 -9.92
N MET A 173 2.73 8.25 -10.61
CA MET A 173 3.73 7.19 -10.50
C MET A 173 4.86 7.68 -9.57
N HIS A 174 5.78 6.81 -9.20
CA HIS A 174 6.99 7.20 -8.46
C HIS A 174 6.75 8.04 -7.18
N VAL A 175 5.71 7.71 -6.42
CA VAL A 175 5.35 8.39 -5.17
C VAL A 175 6.23 7.87 -4.03
N LYS A 176 6.66 8.78 -3.15
CA LYS A 176 7.47 8.45 -1.97
C LYS A 176 6.70 8.77 -0.69
N VAL A 177 6.73 7.85 0.27
CA VAL A 177 6.20 8.06 1.61
C VAL A 177 7.38 8.20 2.56
N GLU A 178 7.52 9.37 3.17
CA GLU A 178 8.64 9.72 4.04
C GLU A 178 8.16 10.32 5.36
N ARG A 179 8.50 9.67 6.46
CA ARG A 179 8.34 10.17 7.83
C ARG A 179 9.36 9.47 8.72
N LEU A 180 9.81 10.15 9.77
CA LEU A 180 10.62 9.49 10.81
C LEU A 180 9.78 8.43 11.53
N THR A 181 10.30 7.21 11.62
CA THR A 181 9.65 6.09 12.32
C THR A 181 9.32 6.47 13.75
N ASP A 182 10.27 7.04 14.50
CA ASP A 182 10.07 7.51 15.87
C ASP A 182 8.87 8.44 16.01
N ASN A 183 8.68 9.34 15.04
CA ASN A 183 7.56 10.26 15.08
C ASN A 183 6.22 9.58 14.72
N ALA A 184 6.24 8.54 13.89
CA ALA A 184 5.05 7.72 13.62
C ALA A 184 4.67 6.88 14.84
N VAL A 185 5.64 6.18 15.44
CA VAL A 185 5.49 5.38 16.66
C VAL A 185 4.99 6.26 17.81
N ARG A 186 5.64 7.41 18.05
CA ARG A 186 5.25 8.35 19.10
C ARG A 186 3.81 8.83 18.96
N VAL A 187 3.36 9.14 17.74
CA VAL A 187 1.98 9.59 17.52
C VAL A 187 1.00 8.46 17.84
N LEU A 188 1.23 7.24 17.36
CA LEU A 188 0.36 6.10 17.69
C LEU A 188 0.34 5.83 19.19
N ALA A 189 1.52 5.77 19.82
CA ALA A 189 1.66 5.47 21.24
C ALA A 189 0.96 6.53 22.12
N ARG A 190 1.03 7.81 21.71
CA ARG A 190 0.29 8.89 22.38
C ARG A 190 -1.22 8.74 22.19
N ASP A 191 -1.66 8.46 20.96
CA ASP A 191 -3.09 8.35 20.64
C ASP A 191 -3.73 7.14 21.34
N LEU A 192 -2.97 6.07 21.58
CA LEU A 192 -3.35 4.90 22.39
C LEU A 192 -3.13 5.09 23.91
N GLY A 193 -2.56 6.21 24.34
CA GLY A 193 -2.35 6.53 25.76
C GLY A 193 -1.17 5.81 26.44
N TYR A 194 -0.26 5.17 25.68
CA TYR A 194 0.95 4.54 26.24
C TYR A 194 1.99 5.56 26.69
N ILE A 195 2.04 6.72 26.04
CA ILE A 195 2.97 7.80 26.37
C ILE A 195 2.29 9.16 26.44
N ARG A 196 2.89 10.12 27.14
CA ARG A 196 2.38 11.50 27.28
C ARG A 196 3.03 12.49 26.31
N ARG A 197 4.35 12.44 26.12
CA ARG A 197 5.09 13.47 25.36
C ARG A 197 6.15 12.91 24.42
N THR A 198 7.05 12.09 24.93
CA THR A 198 8.27 11.67 24.22
C THR A 198 8.34 10.16 24.15
N LEU A 199 8.84 9.63 23.03
CA LEU A 199 8.91 8.18 22.81
C LEU A 199 9.77 7.47 23.87
N GLN A 200 10.85 8.11 24.30
CA GLN A 200 11.81 7.58 25.27
C GLN A 200 11.45 7.92 26.73
N GLU A 201 10.22 8.38 27.02
CA GLU A 201 9.87 8.81 28.39
C GLU A 201 10.00 7.70 29.45
N ASN A 202 9.81 6.44 29.04
CA ASN A 202 9.93 5.26 29.89
C ASN A 202 11.21 4.44 29.58
N GLY A 203 12.21 5.05 28.93
CA GLY A 203 13.48 4.41 28.55
C GLY A 203 13.49 3.78 27.16
N GLU A 204 14.67 3.35 26.73
CA GLU A 204 14.94 2.83 25.38
C GLU A 204 14.20 1.52 25.09
N THR A 205 14.22 0.57 26.02
CA THR A 205 13.51 -0.70 25.88
C THR A 205 12.00 -0.51 25.67
N HIS A 206 11.42 0.51 26.30
CA HIS A 206 10.00 0.82 26.08
C HIS A 206 9.75 1.39 24.68
N ALA A 207 10.64 2.27 24.20
CA ALA A 207 10.58 2.81 22.85
C ALA A 207 10.68 1.70 21.79
N GLU A 208 11.58 0.75 21.97
CA GLU A 208 11.72 -0.43 21.09
C GLU A 208 10.44 -1.26 21.06
N ILE A 209 9.86 -1.56 22.22
CA ILE A 209 8.58 -2.31 22.29
C ILE A 209 7.48 -1.55 21.57
N LEU A 210 7.38 -0.22 21.74
CA LEU A 210 6.38 0.59 21.04
C LEU A 210 6.57 0.57 19.52
N GLU A 211 7.80 0.54 19.03
CA GLU A 211 8.08 0.40 17.60
C GLU A 211 7.63 -0.97 17.07
N GLN A 212 7.93 -2.05 17.79
CA GLN A 212 7.44 -3.39 17.42
C GLN A 212 5.90 -3.42 17.39
N LYS A 213 5.25 -2.82 18.40
CA LYS A 213 3.79 -2.70 18.46
C LYS A 213 3.21 -1.83 17.36
N PHE A 214 3.92 -0.81 16.91
CA PHE A 214 3.50 0.00 15.77
C PHE A 214 3.39 -0.86 14.49
N PHE A 215 4.37 -1.72 14.20
CA PHE A 215 4.30 -2.59 13.03
C PHE A 215 3.25 -3.69 13.19
N GLU A 216 3.15 -4.31 14.36
CA GLU A 216 2.11 -5.31 14.65
C GLU A 216 0.70 -4.74 14.50
N PHE A 217 0.48 -3.47 14.89
CA PHE A 217 -0.81 -2.78 14.76
C PHE A 217 -1.26 -2.66 13.30
N PHE A 218 -0.32 -2.53 12.35
CA PHE A 218 -0.60 -2.54 10.91
C PHE A 218 -0.49 -3.94 10.27
N GLY A 219 -0.30 -4.98 11.08
CA GLY A 219 -0.23 -6.39 10.65
C GLY A 219 1.15 -6.86 10.18
N PHE A 220 2.19 -6.03 10.28
CA PHE A 220 3.53 -6.35 9.83
C PHE A 220 4.36 -7.01 10.93
N ALA A 221 5.40 -7.76 10.54
CA ALA A 221 6.45 -8.20 11.46
C ALA A 221 7.19 -7.01 12.11
N ALA A 222 7.70 -7.22 13.32
CA ALA A 222 8.32 -6.21 14.17
C ALA A 222 9.55 -5.51 13.58
N ASN A 223 10.22 -6.13 12.59
CA ASN A 223 11.40 -5.62 11.88
C ASN A 223 11.06 -5.03 10.51
N ALA A 224 9.82 -4.59 10.29
CA ALA A 224 9.35 -4.10 9.00
C ALA A 224 10.14 -2.89 8.50
N SER A 225 10.56 -2.96 7.23
CA SER A 225 11.31 -1.90 6.54
C SER A 225 10.79 -1.70 5.11
N GLY A 226 11.33 -0.70 4.41
CA GLY A 226 11.02 -0.41 3.01
C GLY A 226 9.52 -0.17 2.77
N ARG A 227 8.92 -0.97 1.88
CA ARG A 227 7.49 -0.87 1.49
C ARG A 227 6.54 -1.05 2.67
N LYS A 228 6.86 -1.93 3.63
CA LYS A 228 6.03 -2.18 4.83
C LYS A 228 5.98 -0.95 5.72
N CYS A 229 7.15 -0.37 5.97
CA CYS A 229 7.28 0.85 6.75
C CYS A 229 6.56 2.04 6.07
N ALA A 230 6.77 2.20 4.76
CA ALA A 230 6.06 3.20 3.97
C ALA A 230 4.53 3.01 4.00
N ALA A 231 4.04 1.77 3.93
CA ALA A 231 2.62 1.45 4.00
C ALA A 231 2.01 1.76 5.37
N ALA A 232 2.67 1.35 6.46
CA ALA A 232 2.24 1.66 7.82
C ALA A 232 2.19 3.19 8.07
N MET A 233 3.22 3.91 7.61
CA MET A 233 3.26 5.37 7.70
C MET A 233 2.15 6.03 6.88
N ALA A 234 1.93 5.57 5.64
CA ALA A 234 0.86 6.10 4.79
C ALA A 234 -0.51 5.85 5.42
N ALA A 235 -0.76 4.65 5.93
CA ALA A 235 -2.01 4.30 6.59
C ALA A 235 -2.27 5.16 7.83
N GLN A 236 -1.25 5.38 8.69
CA GLN A 236 -1.39 6.27 9.84
C GLN A 236 -1.66 7.72 9.43
N LEU A 237 -0.93 8.23 8.42
CA LEU A 237 -1.06 9.60 7.96
C LEU A 237 -2.43 9.87 7.34
N LEU A 238 -2.90 8.94 6.50
CA LEU A 238 -4.20 9.05 5.84
C LEU A 238 -5.34 8.82 6.82
N GLY A 239 -5.19 7.93 7.81
CA GLY A 239 -6.21 7.65 8.83
C GLY A 239 -6.39 8.74 9.88
N ALA A 240 -5.41 9.64 10.04
CA ALA A 240 -5.58 10.82 10.88
C ALA A 240 -6.60 11.81 10.30
N ASP A 241 -6.82 11.76 8.99
CA ASP A 241 -7.72 12.62 8.27
C ASP A 241 -8.93 11.80 7.82
N ILE A 242 -10.14 12.34 7.96
CA ILE A 242 -11.41 11.63 7.73
C ILE A 242 -11.66 11.43 6.22
N PHE A 243 -10.73 10.79 5.51
CA PHE A 243 -10.86 10.42 4.11
C PHE A 243 -11.13 8.93 3.98
N ARG A 244 -11.83 8.55 2.92
CA ARG A 244 -11.85 7.16 2.48
C ARG A 244 -10.54 6.91 1.74
N PHE A 245 -9.76 5.97 2.22
CA PHE A 245 -8.49 5.60 1.62
C PHE A 245 -8.27 4.10 1.70
N ALA A 246 -7.32 3.60 0.91
CA ALA A 246 -6.81 2.24 1.02
C ALA A 246 -5.32 2.25 0.74
N VAL A 247 -4.56 1.47 1.52
CA VAL A 247 -3.13 1.27 1.32
C VAL A 247 -2.90 -0.22 1.08
N PHE A 248 -2.39 -0.53 -0.10
CA PHE A 248 -2.04 -1.89 -0.48
C PHE A 248 -0.52 -2.04 -0.44
N ALA A 249 -0.05 -3.01 0.31
CA ALA A 249 1.35 -3.38 0.36
C ALA A 249 1.49 -4.88 0.16
N THR A 250 2.23 -5.27 -0.87
CA THR A 250 2.59 -6.67 -1.12
C THR A 250 4.10 -6.75 -1.10
N CYS A 251 4.62 -7.60 -0.23
CA CYS A 251 6.04 -7.77 0.03
C CYS A 251 6.22 -9.09 0.76
N GLN A 252 7.42 -9.67 0.67
CA GLN A 252 7.74 -10.89 1.39
C GLN A 252 8.08 -10.63 2.86
N GLU A 253 7.76 -11.62 3.69
CA GLU A 253 8.09 -11.72 5.12
C GLU A 253 9.32 -12.58 5.37
#